data_AF-A0A1B6G7L0-F1
#
_entry.id   AF-A0A1B6G7L0-F1
#
_cell.length_a   1.000
_cell.length_b   1.000
_cell.length_c   1.000
_cell.angle_alpha   90.00
_cell.angle_beta   90.00
_cell.angle_gamma   90.00
#
_symmetry.space_group_name_H-M   'P 1'
#
loop_
_entity.id
_entity.type
_entity.pdbx_description
1 polymer ?
#
loop_
_entity_poly.entity_id
_entity_poly.type
_entity_poly.pdbx_seq_one_letter_code
_entity_poly.pdbx_strand_id
1 'polypeptide(L)'
;EASDPEPKGSRKVRVLVDYIFRGKVYPELIDMYTVSYKTDYRLVPKYLEKEFIKAPDGFATAEKLLPSKIDLPPMLKRFVKADLETKGRTVAEDDLKMPLIIKQSIRNLYRIVEDGEKPTTEITY
;
A
#
# COMPACT_ATOMS: atom_id res chain seq x y z
N GLU A 1 3.52 55.56 -11.89
CA GLU A 1 3.29 54.48 -10.90
C GLU A 1 3.09 53.17 -11.64
N ALA A 2 4.06 52.27 -11.58
CA ALA A 2 3.86 50.90 -12.03
C ALA A 2 3.23 50.15 -10.84
N SER A 3 1.94 49.85 -10.93
CA SER A 3 1.26 49.01 -9.95
C SER A 3 1.85 47.60 -10.07
N ASP A 4 2.55 47.16 -9.03
CA ASP A 4 2.97 45.77 -8.86
C ASP A 4 1.77 44.83 -9.11
N PRO A 5 1.92 43.77 -9.93
CA PRO A 5 0.86 42.77 -10.05
C PRO A 5 0.71 42.08 -8.69
N GLU A 6 -0.50 42.11 -8.13
CA GLU A 6 -0.84 41.40 -6.90
C GLU A 6 -0.26 39.97 -6.89
N PRO A 7 0.18 39.44 -5.74
CA PRO A 7 0.75 38.10 -5.69
C PRO A 7 -0.30 37.12 -6.18
N LYS A 8 -0.12 36.64 -7.43
CA LYS A 8 -0.97 35.65 -8.09
C LYS A 8 -1.38 34.60 -7.07
N GLY A 9 -2.70 34.50 -6.85
CA GLY A 9 -3.33 33.70 -5.82
C GLY A 9 -2.73 32.31 -5.67
N SER A 10 -2.85 31.76 -4.45
CA SER A 10 -2.30 30.47 -4.06
C SER A 10 -2.36 29.45 -5.19
N ARG A 11 -1.22 28.87 -5.56
CA ARG A 11 -1.09 27.82 -6.60
C ARG A 11 -1.93 26.56 -6.33
N LYS A 12 -2.60 26.48 -5.18
CA LYS A 12 -3.47 25.37 -4.79
C LYS A 12 -4.85 25.60 -5.38
N VAL A 13 -5.28 24.64 -6.18
CA VAL A 13 -6.64 24.54 -6.72
C VAL A 13 -7.27 23.25 -6.22
N ARG A 14 -8.60 23.22 -6.10
CA ARG A 14 -9.37 22.02 -5.78
C ARG A 14 -9.95 21.44 -7.07
N VAL A 15 -9.71 20.15 -7.34
CA VAL A 15 -10.16 19.49 -8.57
C VAL A 15 -10.59 18.06 -8.22
N LEU A 16 -11.74 17.63 -8.74
CA LEU A 16 -12.16 16.22 -8.66
C LEU A 16 -11.56 15.45 -9.84
N VAL A 17 -10.94 14.31 -9.55
CA VAL A 17 -10.24 13.51 -10.56
C VAL A 17 -10.55 12.03 -10.44
N ASP A 18 -10.59 11.35 -11.58
CA ASP A 18 -10.50 9.89 -11.64
C ASP A 18 -9.04 9.50 -11.39
N TYR A 19 -8.80 8.81 -10.28
CA TYR A 19 -7.46 8.46 -9.87
C TYR A 19 -7.13 7.03 -10.29
N ILE A 20 -6.07 6.88 -11.10
CA ILE A 20 -5.55 5.60 -11.53
C ILE A 20 -4.14 5.46 -10.98
N PHE A 21 -3.90 4.45 -10.16
CA PHE A 21 -2.58 4.20 -9.57
C PHE A 21 -2.11 2.79 -9.89
N ARG A 22 -0.98 2.68 -10.60
CA ARG A 22 -0.39 1.39 -11.04
C ARG A 22 -1.41 0.51 -11.76
N GLY A 23 -2.25 1.13 -12.59
CA GLY A 23 -3.31 0.47 -13.35
C GLY A 23 -4.56 0.07 -12.57
N LYS A 24 -4.64 0.32 -11.26
CA LYS A 24 -5.87 0.17 -10.50
C LYS A 24 -6.65 1.49 -10.53
N VAL A 25 -7.87 1.44 -11.08
CA VAL A 25 -8.83 2.56 -11.08
C VAL A 25 -9.49 2.63 -9.70
N TYR A 26 -9.57 3.83 -9.13
CA TYR A 26 -10.31 4.04 -7.89
C TYR A 26 -11.82 4.10 -8.18
N PRO A 27 -12.65 3.49 -7.32
CA PRO A 27 -14.09 3.44 -7.54
C PRO A 27 -14.78 4.81 -7.36
N GLU A 28 -14.16 5.70 -6.58
CA GLU A 28 -14.70 7.02 -6.26
C GLU A 28 -13.80 8.12 -6.79
N LEU A 29 -14.41 9.24 -7.17
CA LEU A 29 -13.72 10.47 -7.52
C LEU A 29 -12.93 10.99 -6.32
N ILE A 30 -11.66 11.35 -6.54
CA ILE A 30 -10.78 11.84 -5.49
C ILE A 30 -10.64 13.36 -5.61
N ASP A 31 -10.74 14.06 -4.48
CA ASP A 31 -10.41 15.49 -4.40
C ASP A 31 -8.88 15.69 -4.35
N MET A 32 -8.35 16.32 -5.40
CA MET A 32 -6.96 16.74 -5.50
C MET A 32 -6.82 18.22 -5.09
N TYR A 33 -6.62 18.46 -3.79
CA TYR A 33 -6.34 19.79 -3.24
C TYR A 33 -4.91 19.92 -2.70
N THR A 34 -4.47 18.98 -1.87
CA THR A 34 -3.21 19.08 -1.11
C THR A 34 -1.99 19.16 -2.02
N VAL A 35 -2.02 18.47 -3.15
CA VAL A 35 -0.88 18.28 -4.05
C VAL A 35 -0.97 19.09 -5.34
N SER A 36 -2.00 19.91 -5.53
CA SER A 36 -2.25 20.64 -6.79
C SER A 36 -1.22 21.74 -7.07
N TYR A 37 -0.53 22.25 -6.04
CA TYR A 37 0.49 23.29 -6.21
C TYR A 37 1.80 22.78 -6.81
N LYS A 38 2.02 21.46 -6.81
CA LYS A 38 3.28 20.86 -7.24
C LYS A 38 3.48 21.04 -8.74
N THR A 39 4.73 21.20 -9.16
CA THR A 39 5.13 21.45 -10.56
C THR A 39 5.50 20.18 -11.33
N ASP A 40 5.32 19.01 -10.72
CA ASP A 40 5.70 17.69 -11.25
C ASP A 40 4.67 17.10 -12.23
N TYR A 41 3.47 17.69 -12.33
CA TYR A 41 2.46 17.25 -13.28
C TYR A 41 2.88 17.56 -14.73
N ARG A 42 2.59 16.61 -15.62
CA ARG A 42 2.71 16.77 -17.07
C ARG A 42 1.38 16.47 -17.71
N LEU A 43 0.96 17.32 -18.64
CA LEU A 43 -0.24 17.09 -19.42
C LEU A 43 0.07 16.07 -20.52
N VAL A 44 -0.71 15.00 -20.58
CA VAL A 44 -0.62 14.02 -21.66
C VAL A 44 -1.26 14.62 -22.92
N PRO A 45 -0.56 14.67 -24.07
CA PRO A 45 -1.16 15.13 -25.32
C PRO A 45 -2.31 14.21 -25.77
N LYS A 46 -3.34 14.79 -26.38
CA LYS A 46 -4.56 14.07 -26.82
C LYS A 46 -4.28 12.86 -27.71
N TYR A 47 -3.25 12.92 -28.55
CA TYR A 47 -2.92 11.82 -29.46
C TYR A 47 -2.31 10.60 -28.73
N LEU A 48 -1.68 10.79 -27.57
CA LEU A 48 -1.10 9.72 -26.74
C LEU A 48 -2.08 9.21 -25.67
N GLU A 49 -3.19 9.90 -25.44
CA GLU A 49 -4.15 9.59 -24.39
C GLU A 49 -4.61 8.11 -24.43
N LYS A 50 -4.94 7.62 -25.64
CA LYS A 50 -5.37 6.22 -25.82
C LYS A 50 -4.29 5.20 -25.46
N GLU A 51 -3.03 5.52 -25.67
CA GLU A 51 -1.90 4.64 -25.34
C GLU A 51 -1.66 4.62 -23.83
N PHE A 52 -1.70 5.78 -23.18
CA PHE A 52 -1.54 5.91 -21.73
C PHE A 52 -2.68 5.25 -20.95
N ILE A 53 -3.91 5.31 -21.46
CA ILE A 53 -5.07 4.67 -20.83
C ILE A 53 -5.01 3.14 -20.95
N LYS A 54 -4.49 2.60 -22.07
CA LYS A 54 -4.38 1.14 -22.30
C LYS A 54 -3.16 0.50 -21.67
N ALA A 55 -2.08 1.26 -21.48
CA ALA A 55 -0.86 0.81 -20.82
C ALA A 55 -1.12 -0.03 -19.54
N PRO A 56 -1.99 0.36 -18.60
CA PRO A 56 -2.21 -0.41 -17.38
C PRO A 56 -2.76 -1.84 -17.55
N ASP A 57 -3.45 -2.16 -18.65
CA ASP A 57 -4.11 -3.47 -18.83
C ASP A 57 -3.09 -4.62 -18.97
N GLY A 58 -1.89 -4.34 -19.46
CA GLY A 58 -0.81 -5.32 -19.62
C GLY A 58 0.12 -5.45 -18.40
N PHE A 59 0.02 -4.55 -17.42
CA PHE A 59 0.90 -4.49 -16.24
C PHE A 59 0.16 -4.80 -14.94
N ALA A 60 -0.88 -5.65 -14.99
CA ALA A 60 -1.53 -6.17 -13.80
C ALA A 60 -0.47 -6.81 -12.89
N THR A 61 0.00 -6.04 -11.90
CA THR A 61 1.06 -6.47 -11.01
C THR A 61 0.46 -7.56 -10.14
N ALA A 62 1.00 -8.77 -10.26
CA ALA A 62 0.51 -9.93 -9.53
C ALA A 62 0.40 -9.62 -8.03
N GLU A 63 -0.74 -9.96 -7.45
CA GLU A 63 -0.97 -9.81 -6.01
C GLU A 63 -0.03 -10.76 -5.25
N LYS A 64 0.66 -10.23 -4.24
CA LYS A 64 1.53 -11.00 -3.37
C LYS A 64 0.69 -11.62 -2.25
N LEU A 65 0.62 -12.94 -2.23
CA LEU A 65 -0.01 -13.69 -1.16
C LEU A 65 0.96 -13.85 0.02
N LEU A 66 0.53 -13.36 1.18
CA LEU A 66 1.27 -13.37 2.43
C LEU A 66 0.72 -14.42 3.39
N PRO A 67 1.59 -15.06 4.21
CA PRO A 67 1.15 -16.07 5.15
C PRO A 67 0.28 -15.47 6.26
N SER A 68 -0.71 -16.23 6.73
CA SER A 68 -1.63 -15.78 7.79
C SER A 68 -0.95 -15.69 9.17
N LYS A 69 0.15 -16.43 9.36
CA LYS A 69 0.97 -16.41 10.57
C LYS A 69 2.44 -16.29 10.21
N ILE A 70 3.18 -15.53 11.00
CA ILE A 70 4.63 -15.36 10.89
C ILE A 70 5.31 -15.79 12.18
N ASP A 71 6.60 -16.10 12.10
CA ASP A 71 7.38 -16.42 13.29
C ASP A 71 7.61 -15.17 14.15
N LEU A 72 7.69 -15.38 15.45
CA LEU A 72 8.01 -14.32 16.39
C LEU A 72 9.47 -13.86 16.21
N PRO A 73 9.74 -12.55 16.29
CA PRO A 73 11.11 -12.05 16.33
C PRO A 73 11.93 -12.72 17.45
N PRO A 74 13.25 -12.92 17.26
CA PRO A 74 14.07 -13.77 18.12
C PRO A 74 14.05 -13.36 19.60
N MET A 75 14.05 -12.04 19.87
CA MET A 75 13.95 -11.52 21.23
C MET A 75 12.59 -11.82 21.87
N LEU A 76 11.51 -11.60 21.11
CA LEU A 76 10.15 -11.80 21.62
C LEU A 76 9.86 -13.28 21.87
N LYS A 77 10.41 -14.17 21.04
CA LYS A 77 10.36 -15.61 21.22
C LYS A 77 10.94 -16.04 22.57
N ARG A 78 12.10 -15.48 22.97
CA ARG A 78 12.73 -15.76 24.27
C ARG A 78 11.89 -15.27 25.45
N PHE A 79 11.33 -14.07 25.36
CA PHE A 79 10.48 -13.51 26.42
C PHE A 79 9.21 -14.33 26.62
N VAL A 80 8.53 -14.69 25.53
CA VAL A 80 7.30 -15.49 25.60
C VAL A 80 7.60 -16.89 26.13
N LYS A 81 8.73 -17.50 25.76
CA LYS A 81 9.15 -18.80 26.29
C LYS A 81 9.37 -18.75 27.81
N ALA A 82 10.10 -17.76 28.30
CA ALA A 82 10.36 -17.60 29.74
C ALA A 82 9.05 -17.37 30.54
N ASP A 83 8.11 -16.59 30.00
CA ASP A 83 6.81 -16.36 30.63
C ASP A 83 5.94 -17.64 30.65
N LEU A 84 5.96 -18.43 29.57
CA LEU A 84 5.25 -19.71 29.49
C LEU A 84 5.83 -20.77 30.43
N GLU A 85 7.16 -20.85 30.54
CA GLU A 85 7.86 -21.72 31.48
C GLU A 85 7.52 -21.36 32.93
N THR A 86 7.46 -20.06 33.26
CA THR A 86 7.05 -19.57 34.59
C THR A 86 5.60 -19.95 34.90
N LYS A 87 4.74 -20.04 33.88
CA LYS A 87 3.33 -20.43 33.99
C LYS A 87 3.10 -21.95 33.88
N GLY A 88 4.17 -22.76 33.81
CA GLY A 88 4.10 -24.22 33.75
C GLY A 88 3.60 -24.77 32.41
N ARG A 89 3.64 -24.00 31.32
CA ARG A 89 3.29 -24.45 29.97
C ARG A 89 4.55 -24.57 29.12
N THR A 90 4.91 -25.79 28.73
CA THR A 90 5.98 -26.03 27.76
C THR A 90 5.39 -26.05 26.36
N VAL A 91 5.69 -25.01 25.56
CA VAL A 91 5.29 -24.92 24.15
C VAL A 91 6.54 -25.09 23.29
N ALA A 92 6.44 -25.89 22.22
CA ALA A 92 7.54 -26.07 21.28
C ALA A 92 7.84 -24.76 20.56
N GLU A 93 9.12 -24.54 20.23
CA GLU A 93 9.57 -23.29 19.61
C GLU A 93 8.98 -23.03 18.22
N ASP A 94 8.55 -24.08 17.52
CA ASP A 94 7.95 -24.01 16.19
C ASP A 94 6.46 -23.61 16.21
N ASP A 95 5.80 -23.72 17.37
CA ASP A 95 4.39 -23.37 17.54
C ASP A 95 4.19 -21.88 17.88
N LEU A 96 5.28 -21.17 18.18
CA LEU A 96 5.25 -19.77 18.61
C LEU A 96 5.16 -18.82 17.41
N LYS A 97 3.96 -18.76 16.82
CA LYS A 97 3.64 -17.92 15.65
C LYS A 97 2.67 -16.80 16.01
N MET A 98 2.84 -15.64 15.38
CA MET A 98 1.93 -14.49 15.54
C MET A 98 1.04 -14.30 14.31
N PRO A 99 -0.23 -13.88 14.49
CA PRO A 99 -1.11 -13.57 13.37
C PRO A 99 -0.61 -12.31 12.64
N LEU A 100 -0.53 -12.39 11.31
CA LEU A 100 -0.17 -11.25 10.48
C LEU A 100 -1.41 -10.41 10.19
N ILE A 101 -1.48 -9.21 10.74
CA ILE A 101 -2.56 -8.25 10.46
C ILE A 101 -2.04 -7.19 9.53
N ILE A 102 -2.72 -7.03 8.39
CA ILE A 102 -2.31 -6.10 7.35
C ILE A 102 -3.44 -5.12 7.10
N LYS A 103 -3.11 -3.82 7.06
CA LYS A 103 -4.04 -2.80 6.59
C LYS A 103 -4.24 -2.95 5.08
N GLN A 104 -5.37 -3.51 4.68
CA GLN A 104 -5.72 -3.57 3.26
C GLN A 104 -6.09 -2.17 2.75
N SER A 105 -5.60 -1.86 1.54
CA SER A 105 -5.88 -0.62 0.83
C SER A 105 -5.79 -0.90 -0.66
N ILE A 106 -6.53 -0.13 -1.47
CA ILE A 106 -6.48 -0.20 -2.94
C ILE A 106 -5.05 -0.03 -3.48
N ARG A 107 -4.17 0.68 -2.75
CA ARG A 107 -2.75 0.87 -3.11
C ARG A 107 -1.88 -0.35 -2.88
N ASN A 108 -2.32 -1.23 -1.99
CA ASN A 108 -1.54 -2.36 -1.54
C ASN A 108 -1.77 -3.53 -2.51
N LEU A 109 -0.67 -4.16 -2.92
CA LEU A 109 -0.69 -5.30 -3.84
C LEU A 109 -0.50 -6.62 -3.07
N TYR A 110 -0.88 -6.65 -1.80
CA TYR A 110 -0.68 -7.80 -0.92
C TYR A 110 -2.00 -8.20 -0.26
N ARG A 111 -2.21 -9.50 -0.16
CA ARG A 111 -3.39 -10.12 0.46
C ARG A 111 -2.94 -11.25 1.39
N ILE A 112 -3.64 -11.42 2.51
CA ILE A 112 -3.41 -12.56 3.40
C ILE A 112 -4.05 -13.79 2.74
N VAL A 113 -3.33 -14.92 2.79
CA VAL A 113 -3.81 -16.22 2.33
C VAL A 113 -5.05 -16.66 3.12
N GLU A 114 -6.09 -17.09 2.41
CA GLU A 114 -7.25 -17.79 2.98
C GLU A 114 -6.98 -19.29 3.13
N ASP A 115 -7.77 -19.98 3.95
CA ASP A 115 -7.57 -21.38 4.33
C ASP A 115 -7.54 -22.31 3.10
N GLY A 116 -6.33 -22.64 2.63
CA GLY A 116 -6.09 -23.55 1.51
C GLY A 116 -5.09 -23.06 0.46
N GLU A 117 -4.69 -21.78 0.44
CA GLU A 117 -3.70 -21.28 -0.54
C GLU A 117 -2.25 -21.40 -0.02
N LYS A 118 -1.27 -21.55 -0.91
CA LYS A 118 0.15 -21.53 -0.56
C LYS A 118 0.67 -20.08 -0.62
N PRO A 119 1.32 -19.56 0.44
CA PRO A 119 1.93 -18.23 0.40
C PRO A 119 2.96 -18.13 -0.72
N THR A 120 2.91 -17.05 -1.50
CA THR A 120 3.89 -16.78 -2.56
C THR A 120 5.19 -16.22 -1.98
N THR A 121 5.15 -15.63 -0.79
CA THR A 121 6.32 -15.00 -0.15
C THR A 121 6.47 -15.51 1.28
N GLU A 122 7.64 -16.08 1.58
CA GLU A 122 8.05 -16.39 2.95
C GLU A 122 8.63 -15.11 3.58
N ILE A 123 8.08 -14.69 4.72
CA ILE A 123 8.61 -13.59 5.51
C ILE A 123 9.38 -14.22 6.67
N THR A 124 10.71 -14.09 6.65
CA THR A 124 11.61 -14.53 7.72
C THR A 124 12.36 -13.31 8.27
N TYR A 125 12.64 -13.30 9.57
CA TYR A 125 13.37 -12.24 10.27
C TYR A 125 14.83 -12.61 10.53
#